data_AF-A0A1S3V4Q3-F1
#
_entry.id   AF-A0A1S3V4Q3-F1
#
_cell.length_a   1.000
_cell.length_b   1.000
_cell.length_c   1.000
_cell.angle_alpha   90.00
_cell.angle_beta   90.00
_cell.angle_gamma   90.00
#
_symmetry.space_group_name_H-M   'P 1'
#
loop_
_entity.id
_entity.type
_entity.pdbx_description
1 polymer ?
#
loop_
_entity_poly.entity_id
_entity_poly.type
_entity_poly.pdbx_seq_one_letter_code
_entity_poly.pdbx_strand_id
1 'polypeptide(L)'
;MSSTEQSLKMVTAPTITDVQVEFLHFPAVITSSVTGKTYFLGGAGERGLTIEGKFIKFTAIGVYLEDKAVASLAAKWKGKSSEELIQILDFYRDIISGPFEKLIRGSKILQLSGTEYSRKVMENCVAHLKSVGTYGDAEAAAIEQFAEAFKKVNFPPGASVFYRQSPDGILGLSFSEDASIPREEAAVIENKAVSAAVLETMIGEHAVSPDLKHSLASRLPALLKAPNITDVQVEFANFPAVVTSSATGKTYFLGGAGVRGLNIEGEFVKFTAIGVYLEEKALAWLGSKWKGKSAAEFESLEFYRDIIKGPFEKFIRSTKVRTLDGPEYVRKVSENSVNFMKSNGSYGEAEEKAIEEFRYAFKDQNFPPGATAFYRQSPTGTLGLSFSKDETIPENEYAVIENKALSEAVLETMIGEIPVSPALKQSLATRFYEFLKEDNSKTE
;
A
#
# COMPACT_ATOMS: atom_id res chain seq x y z
N MET A 1 12.46 -10.46 45.05
CA MET A 1 13.03 -10.73 43.71
C MET A 1 11.85 -10.89 42.77
N SER A 2 11.48 -9.81 42.09
CA SER A 2 10.32 -9.73 41.20
C SER A 2 10.85 -9.48 39.80
N SER A 3 10.66 -10.46 38.91
CA SER A 3 10.99 -10.39 37.50
C SER A 3 9.94 -9.56 36.78
N THR A 4 10.33 -8.40 36.28
CA THR A 4 9.51 -7.54 35.44
C THR A 4 9.55 -8.08 34.01
N GLU A 5 8.47 -8.71 33.56
CA GLU A 5 8.21 -8.94 32.13
C GLU A 5 7.94 -7.58 31.47
N GLN A 6 8.90 -7.07 30.71
CA GLN A 6 8.65 -6.01 29.75
C GLN A 6 7.91 -6.62 28.55
N SER A 7 6.62 -6.35 28.45
CA SER A 7 5.83 -6.64 27.26
C SER A 7 6.45 -5.93 26.05
N LEU A 8 6.94 -6.69 25.07
CA LEU A 8 7.32 -6.19 23.76
C LEU A 8 6.08 -5.51 23.15
N LYS A 9 6.07 -4.17 23.06
CA LYS A 9 5.10 -3.44 22.26
C LYS A 9 5.33 -3.82 20.80
N MET A 10 4.43 -4.61 20.24
CA MET A 10 4.37 -4.87 18.81
C MET A 10 4.21 -3.53 18.09
N VAL A 11 5.20 -3.15 17.28
CA VAL A 11 5.07 -2.04 16.34
C VAL A 11 4.29 -2.58 15.16
N THR A 12 2.98 -2.36 15.16
CA THR A 12 2.11 -2.62 14.02
C THR A 12 2.51 -1.74 12.84
N ALA A 13 2.59 -2.33 11.65
CA ALA A 13 2.67 -1.57 10.40
C ALA A 13 1.54 -0.53 10.33
N PRO A 14 1.73 0.61 9.65
CA PRO A 14 0.74 1.68 9.57
C PRO A 14 -0.49 1.20 8.81
N THR A 15 -1.45 0.63 9.55
CA THR A 15 -2.74 0.21 9.01
C THR A 15 -3.66 1.42 8.97
N ILE A 16 -4.22 1.70 7.80
CA ILE A 16 -5.26 2.73 7.67
C ILE A 16 -6.50 2.19 8.38
N THR A 17 -6.98 2.93 9.36
CA THR A 17 -8.12 2.54 10.21
C THR A 17 -9.36 3.37 9.91
N ASP A 18 -10.51 2.89 10.36
CA ASP A 18 -11.72 3.70 10.41
C ASP A 18 -11.56 4.82 11.46
N VAL A 19 -12.32 5.91 11.31
CA VAL A 19 -12.42 6.97 12.31
C VAL A 19 -13.88 7.23 12.65
N GLN A 20 -14.18 7.27 13.94
CA GLN A 20 -15.48 7.68 14.46
C GLN A 20 -15.42 9.16 14.87
N VAL A 21 -16.34 9.97 14.38
CA VAL A 21 -16.52 11.37 14.82
C VAL A 21 -17.97 11.54 15.24
N GLU A 22 -18.22 11.75 16.54
CA GLU A 22 -19.56 11.68 17.12
C GLU A 22 -20.23 10.33 16.79
N PHE A 23 -21.46 10.33 16.27
CA PHE A 23 -22.16 9.13 15.80
C PHE A 23 -21.83 8.75 14.34
N LEU A 24 -20.95 9.49 13.68
CA LEU A 24 -20.64 9.32 12.26
C LEU A 24 -19.39 8.45 12.06
N HIS A 25 -19.54 7.36 11.32
CA HIS A 25 -18.46 6.44 10.96
C HIS A 25 -17.83 6.83 9.62
N PHE A 26 -16.51 6.96 9.60
CA PHE A 26 -15.69 7.16 8.40
C PHE A 26 -14.82 5.91 8.18
N PRO A 27 -15.14 5.07 7.17
CA PRO A 27 -14.36 3.87 6.90
C PRO A 27 -12.92 4.19 6.49
N ALA A 28 -12.01 3.24 6.69
CA ALA A 28 -10.60 3.34 6.34
C ALA A 28 -10.38 3.53 4.83
N VAL A 29 -11.24 2.89 4.03
CA VAL A 29 -11.13 2.84 2.57
C VAL A 29 -12.52 2.99 1.97
N ILE A 30 -12.61 3.75 0.89
CA ILE A 30 -13.82 3.89 0.10
C ILE A 30 -13.52 3.76 -1.39
N THR A 31 -14.47 3.23 -2.15
CA THR A 31 -14.39 3.16 -3.61
C THR A 31 -15.48 4.04 -4.21
N SER A 32 -15.09 4.97 -5.07
CA SER A 32 -16.04 5.82 -5.79
C SER A 32 -16.72 4.99 -6.87
N SER A 33 -18.06 4.96 -6.84
CA SER A 33 -18.84 4.36 -7.93
C SER A 33 -18.79 5.18 -9.22
N VAL A 34 -18.41 6.46 -9.15
CA VAL A 34 -18.31 7.38 -10.30
C VAL A 34 -17.02 7.14 -11.08
N THR A 35 -15.88 6.98 -10.39
CA THR A 35 -14.55 6.88 -11.04
C THR A 35 -13.96 5.48 -10.99
N GLY A 36 -14.52 4.57 -10.18
CA GLY A 36 -13.95 3.25 -9.88
C GLY A 36 -12.68 3.32 -9.02
N LYS A 37 -12.22 4.50 -8.63
CA LYS A 37 -11.02 4.68 -7.82
C LYS A 37 -11.28 4.37 -6.37
N THR A 38 -10.24 3.86 -5.71
CA THR A 38 -10.22 3.60 -4.27
C THR A 38 -9.40 4.67 -3.56
N TYR A 39 -9.90 5.15 -2.42
CA TYR A 39 -9.29 6.19 -1.62
C TYR A 39 -9.15 5.70 -0.18
N PHE A 40 -8.04 6.07 0.45
CA PHE A 40 -7.83 5.83 1.88
C PHE A 40 -8.16 7.07 2.71
N LEU A 41 -8.65 6.88 3.92
CA LEU A 41 -8.98 7.96 4.84
C LEU A 41 -7.68 8.58 5.40
N GLY A 42 -7.33 9.77 4.91
CA GLY A 42 -6.20 10.54 5.42
C GLY A 42 -6.47 11.10 6.81
N GLY A 43 -7.70 11.56 7.07
CA GLY A 43 -8.08 12.11 8.37
C GLY A 43 -9.56 12.47 8.42
N ALA A 44 -10.11 12.55 9.63
CA ALA A 44 -11.46 13.04 9.89
C ALA A 44 -11.52 13.90 11.15
N GLY A 45 -12.42 14.88 11.17
CA GLY A 45 -12.58 15.81 12.30
C GLY A 45 -13.88 16.59 12.25
N GLU A 46 -14.21 17.26 13.34
CA GLU A 46 -15.44 18.05 13.45
C GLU A 46 -15.26 19.49 12.98
N ARG A 47 -16.38 20.09 12.58
CA ARG A 47 -16.54 21.51 12.27
C ARG A 47 -17.73 22.03 13.05
N GLY A 48 -17.50 23.15 13.75
CA GLY A 48 -18.50 23.81 14.58
C GLY A 48 -18.38 25.33 14.58
N LEU A 49 -19.27 25.98 15.33
CA LEU A 49 -19.22 27.41 15.61
C LEU A 49 -19.38 27.63 17.11
N THR A 50 -18.70 28.65 17.64
CA THR A 50 -18.92 29.10 19.01
C THR A 50 -20.12 30.03 19.04
N ILE A 51 -21.20 29.60 19.69
CA ILE A 51 -22.44 30.37 19.88
C ILE A 51 -22.61 30.54 21.39
N GLU A 52 -22.68 31.79 21.85
CA GLU A 52 -22.84 32.13 23.28
C GLU A 52 -21.77 31.46 24.18
N GLY A 53 -20.53 31.37 23.70
CA GLY A 53 -19.41 30.76 24.44
C GLY A 53 -19.37 29.22 24.41
N LYS A 54 -20.34 28.55 23.76
CA LYS A 54 -20.37 27.10 23.58
C LYS A 54 -20.03 26.71 22.15
N PHE A 55 -19.10 25.77 21.97
CA PHE A 55 -18.79 25.22 20.65
C PHE A 55 -19.87 24.20 20.23
N ILE A 56 -20.60 24.51 19.16
CA ILE A 56 -21.67 23.68 18.60
C ILE A 56 -21.17 23.04 17.32
N LYS A 57 -21.18 21.71 17.27
CA LYS A 57 -20.70 20.90 16.14
C LYS A 57 -21.82 20.70 15.12
N PHE A 58 -21.58 21.03 13.86
CA PHE A 58 -22.58 20.91 12.79
C PHE A 58 -22.25 19.82 11.78
N THR A 59 -20.96 19.56 11.56
CA THR A 59 -20.51 18.69 10.48
C THR A 59 -19.27 17.93 10.93
N ALA A 60 -19.19 16.64 10.59
CA ALA A 60 -17.94 15.89 10.59
C ALA A 60 -17.42 15.79 9.16
N ILE A 61 -16.13 16.00 8.98
CA ILE A 61 -15.46 16.02 7.68
C ILE A 61 -14.47 14.88 7.64
N GLY A 62 -14.51 14.05 6.61
CA GLY A 62 -13.49 13.06 6.29
C GLY A 62 -12.83 13.40 4.96
N VAL A 63 -11.49 13.39 4.92
CA VAL A 63 -10.70 13.59 3.70
C VAL A 63 -10.05 12.28 3.30
N TYR A 64 -10.40 11.81 2.11
CA TYR A 64 -9.87 10.60 1.52
C TYR A 64 -8.98 10.93 0.33
N LEU A 65 -7.86 10.23 0.21
CA LEU A 65 -6.83 10.47 -0.79
C LEU A 65 -6.66 9.23 -1.68
N GLU A 66 -6.43 9.44 -2.98
CA GLU A 66 -5.99 8.38 -3.90
C GLU A 66 -4.63 7.81 -3.45
N ASP A 67 -4.37 6.53 -3.74
CA ASP A 67 -3.13 5.82 -3.39
C ASP A 67 -1.84 6.58 -3.77
N LYS A 68 -1.83 7.22 -4.95
CA LYS A 68 -0.74 8.06 -5.45
C LYS A 68 -0.36 9.22 -4.51
N ALA A 69 -1.27 9.63 -3.63
CA ALA A 69 -0.98 10.65 -2.63
C ALA A 69 0.17 10.25 -1.71
N VAL A 70 0.32 8.96 -1.39
CA VAL A 70 1.40 8.49 -0.52
C VAL A 70 2.75 8.79 -1.15
N ALA A 71 2.98 8.35 -2.39
CA ALA A 71 4.23 8.58 -3.10
C ALA A 71 4.47 10.08 -3.33
N SER A 72 3.43 10.82 -3.73
CA SER A 72 3.53 12.26 -3.99
C SER A 72 3.89 13.07 -2.74
N LEU A 73 3.30 12.75 -1.58
CA LEU A 73 3.56 13.46 -0.33
C LEU A 73 4.87 13.00 0.32
N ALA A 74 5.21 11.70 0.21
CA ALA A 74 6.44 11.14 0.76
C ALA A 74 7.69 11.79 0.16
N ALA A 75 7.63 12.26 -1.10
CA ALA A 75 8.73 12.98 -1.75
C ALA A 75 9.26 14.17 -0.93
N LYS A 76 8.41 14.80 -0.11
CA LYS A 76 8.78 15.96 0.72
C LYS A 76 8.57 15.74 2.22
N TRP A 77 7.58 14.95 2.60
CA TRP A 77 7.10 14.85 3.99
C TRP A 77 7.46 13.53 4.68
N LYS A 78 8.12 12.60 3.96
CA LYS A 78 8.63 11.36 4.57
C LYS A 78 9.57 11.68 5.74
N GLY A 79 9.48 10.85 6.80
CA GLY A 79 10.33 10.99 7.99
C GLY A 79 9.82 11.99 9.03
N LYS A 80 9.05 13.01 8.63
CA LYS A 80 8.48 14.01 9.55
C LYS A 80 7.54 13.39 10.57
N SER A 81 7.58 13.93 11.79
CA SER A 81 6.69 13.55 12.89
C SER A 81 5.32 14.23 12.79
N SER A 82 4.34 13.71 13.53
CA SER A 82 3.02 14.32 13.63
C SER A 82 3.11 15.75 14.19
N GLU A 83 3.95 15.93 15.20
CA GLU A 83 4.20 17.19 15.92
C GLU A 83 4.85 18.24 15.02
N GLU A 84 5.66 17.82 14.04
CA GLU A 84 6.20 18.71 13.02
C GLU A 84 5.13 19.06 11.98
N LEU A 85 4.51 18.07 11.34
CA LEU A 85 3.60 18.29 10.22
C LEU A 85 2.40 19.14 10.59
N ILE A 86 1.93 19.05 11.84
CA ILE A 86 0.79 19.81 12.30
C ILE A 86 0.98 21.34 12.19
N GLN A 87 2.21 21.80 12.41
CA GLN A 87 2.60 23.22 12.39
C GLN A 87 2.93 23.72 10.98
N ILE A 88 3.12 22.83 10.01
CA ILE A 88 3.65 23.19 8.69
C ILE A 88 2.49 23.40 7.71
N LEU A 89 2.16 24.65 7.43
CA LEU A 89 1.07 24.98 6.49
C LEU A 89 1.27 24.36 5.10
N ASP A 90 2.51 24.32 4.63
CA ASP A 90 2.86 23.77 3.32
C ASP A 90 2.52 22.28 3.19
N PHE A 91 2.48 21.51 4.29
CA PHE A 91 2.05 20.12 4.27
C PHE A 91 0.59 20.00 3.83
N TYR A 92 -0.29 20.85 4.38
CA TYR A 92 -1.70 20.89 4.00
C TYR A 92 -1.88 21.43 2.58
N ARG A 93 -1.08 22.43 2.18
CA ARG A 93 -1.11 22.93 0.80
C ARG A 93 -0.73 21.84 -0.20
N ASP A 94 0.28 21.02 0.10
CA ASP A 94 0.65 19.90 -0.76
C ASP A 94 -0.43 18.79 -0.79
N ILE A 95 -1.19 18.60 0.30
CA ILE A 95 -2.40 17.75 0.27
C ILE A 95 -3.44 18.35 -0.69
N ILE A 96 -3.68 19.66 -0.64
CA ILE A 96 -4.70 20.35 -1.44
C ILE A 96 -4.34 20.34 -2.93
N SER A 97 -3.14 20.82 -3.27
CA SER A 97 -2.68 21.01 -4.65
C SER A 97 -2.05 19.77 -5.27
N GLY A 98 -1.87 18.70 -4.49
CA GLY A 98 -1.18 17.49 -4.93
C GLY A 98 -1.79 16.86 -6.19
N PRO A 99 -0.98 16.22 -7.06
CA PRO A 99 -1.38 15.66 -8.35
C PRO A 99 -2.11 14.32 -8.22
N PHE A 100 -3.11 14.27 -7.36
CA PHE A 100 -3.90 13.09 -7.04
C PHE A 100 -5.33 13.52 -6.68
N GLU A 101 -6.29 12.63 -6.91
CA GLU A 101 -7.69 12.90 -6.61
C GLU A 101 -7.96 12.84 -5.09
N LYS A 102 -8.89 13.68 -4.62
CA LYS A 102 -9.43 13.63 -3.26
C LYS A 102 -10.92 13.37 -3.30
N LEU A 103 -11.41 12.65 -2.30
CA LEU A 103 -12.83 12.53 -2.01
C LEU A 103 -13.07 13.04 -0.60
N ILE A 104 -13.88 14.09 -0.46
CA ILE A 104 -14.15 14.75 0.82
C ILE A 104 -15.60 14.47 1.18
N ARG A 105 -15.84 13.92 2.37
CA ARG A 105 -17.18 13.63 2.90
C ARG A 105 -17.52 14.61 4.02
N GLY A 106 -18.53 15.44 3.82
CA GLY A 106 -19.06 16.36 4.82
C GLY A 106 -20.39 15.88 5.40
N SER A 107 -20.34 15.02 6.41
CA SER A 107 -21.49 14.40 7.08
C SER A 107 -22.10 15.32 8.16
N LYS A 108 -23.43 15.38 8.27
CA LYS A 108 -24.08 16.30 9.21
C LYS A 108 -24.32 15.66 10.59
N ILE A 109 -23.92 16.39 11.62
CA ILE A 109 -24.20 16.07 13.02
C ILE A 109 -25.56 16.66 13.40
N LEU A 110 -25.80 17.91 12.98
CA LEU A 110 -27.08 18.61 13.14
C LEU A 110 -27.69 18.89 11.77
N GLN A 111 -29.02 18.95 11.73
CA GLN A 111 -29.75 19.23 10.49
C GLN A 111 -29.36 20.60 9.92
N LEU A 112 -29.17 20.66 8.60
CA LEU A 112 -28.94 21.89 7.85
C LEU A 112 -29.64 21.81 6.50
N SER A 113 -30.26 22.89 6.04
CA SER A 113 -30.65 22.97 4.63
C SER A 113 -29.40 23.06 3.74
N GLY A 114 -29.52 22.59 2.50
CA GLY A 114 -28.45 22.70 1.51
C GLY A 114 -28.04 24.15 1.30
N THR A 115 -28.99 25.08 1.30
CA THR A 115 -28.73 26.52 1.12
C THR A 115 -27.98 27.15 2.29
N GLU A 116 -28.27 26.78 3.54
CA GLU A 116 -27.53 27.28 4.70
C GLU A 116 -26.10 26.77 4.73
N TYR A 117 -25.94 25.48 4.43
CA TYR A 117 -24.63 24.85 4.38
C TYR A 117 -23.78 25.41 3.24
N SER A 118 -24.32 25.45 2.01
CA SER A 118 -23.58 25.91 0.82
C SER A 118 -23.22 27.39 0.93
N ARG A 119 -24.10 28.25 1.47
CA ARG A 119 -23.81 29.67 1.71
C ARG A 119 -22.51 29.84 2.49
N LYS A 120 -22.33 29.08 3.58
CA LYS A 120 -21.14 29.23 4.41
C LYS A 120 -19.86 28.71 3.75
N VAL A 121 -19.98 27.65 2.94
CA VAL A 121 -18.85 27.15 2.14
C VAL A 121 -18.47 28.20 1.09
N MET A 122 -19.43 28.74 0.35
CA MET A 122 -19.20 29.75 -0.68
C MET A 122 -18.59 31.03 -0.12
N GLU A 123 -19.11 31.56 1.01
CA GLU A 123 -18.53 32.73 1.68
C GLU A 123 -17.03 32.54 1.95
N ASN A 124 -16.65 31.38 2.49
CA ASN A 124 -15.26 31.07 2.80
C ASN A 124 -14.41 30.88 1.54
N CYS A 125 -14.94 30.18 0.52
CA CYS A 125 -14.23 30.01 -0.75
C CYS A 125 -14.00 31.36 -1.44
N VAL A 126 -15.02 32.21 -1.54
CA VAL A 126 -14.91 33.54 -2.16
C VAL A 126 -13.94 34.42 -1.38
N ALA A 127 -13.97 34.39 -0.04
CA ALA A 127 -13.03 35.14 0.79
C ALA A 127 -11.58 34.70 0.52
N HIS A 128 -11.34 33.38 0.47
CA HIS A 128 -10.01 32.84 0.15
C HIS A 128 -9.57 33.25 -1.27
N LEU A 129 -10.40 33.00 -2.29
CA LEU A 129 -10.08 33.31 -3.68
C LEU A 129 -9.77 34.80 -3.89
N LYS A 130 -10.49 35.70 -3.22
CA LYS A 130 -10.20 37.14 -3.23
C LYS A 130 -8.86 37.45 -2.57
N SER A 131 -8.55 36.80 -1.44
CA SER A 131 -7.29 37.02 -0.71
C SER A 131 -6.05 36.65 -1.52
N VAL A 132 -6.15 35.63 -2.39
CA VAL A 132 -5.06 35.18 -3.26
C VAL A 132 -5.15 35.72 -4.68
N GLY A 133 -6.09 36.62 -4.96
CA GLY A 133 -6.23 37.31 -6.25
C GLY A 133 -6.73 36.44 -7.42
N THR A 134 -7.38 35.31 -7.15
CA THR A 134 -7.87 34.37 -8.18
C THR A 134 -9.38 34.46 -8.43
N TYR A 135 -10.10 35.34 -7.74
CA TYR A 135 -11.54 35.50 -7.91
C TYR A 135 -11.88 36.40 -9.11
N GLY A 136 -12.28 35.80 -10.23
CA GLY A 136 -12.83 36.49 -11.41
C GLY A 136 -14.22 35.98 -11.81
N ASP A 137 -14.64 36.31 -13.04
CA ASP A 137 -15.97 35.97 -13.56
C ASP A 137 -16.18 34.45 -13.66
N ALA A 138 -15.13 33.70 -14.00
CA ALA A 138 -15.19 32.24 -14.08
C ALA A 138 -15.41 31.60 -12.69
N GLU A 139 -14.74 32.10 -11.66
CA GLU A 139 -14.91 31.65 -10.28
C GLU A 139 -16.28 32.04 -9.75
N ALA A 140 -16.78 33.24 -10.06
CA ALA A 140 -18.12 33.67 -9.69
C ALA A 140 -19.18 32.75 -10.30
N ALA A 141 -19.09 32.43 -11.60
CA ALA A 141 -20.00 31.50 -12.27
C ALA A 141 -19.92 30.07 -11.68
N ALA A 142 -18.72 29.60 -11.34
CA ALA A 142 -18.54 28.31 -10.67
C ALA A 142 -19.15 28.29 -9.25
N ILE A 143 -19.07 29.39 -8.50
CA ILE A 143 -19.73 29.55 -7.20
C ILE A 143 -21.27 29.56 -7.36
N GLU A 144 -21.81 30.17 -8.42
CA GLU A 144 -23.25 30.11 -8.71
C GLU A 144 -23.73 28.69 -9.05
N GLN A 145 -22.96 27.94 -9.85
CA GLN A 145 -23.23 26.52 -10.12
C GLN A 145 -23.20 25.69 -8.83
N PHE A 146 -22.22 25.96 -7.96
CA PHE A 146 -22.16 25.37 -6.64
C PHE A 146 -23.42 25.71 -5.82
N ALA A 147 -23.88 26.96 -5.82
CA ALA A 147 -25.10 27.35 -5.10
C ALA A 147 -26.34 26.57 -5.59
N GLU A 148 -26.52 26.48 -6.90
CA GLU A 148 -27.69 25.85 -7.51
C GLU A 148 -27.76 24.35 -7.20
N ALA A 149 -26.61 23.65 -7.16
CA ALA A 149 -26.54 22.23 -6.83
C ALA A 149 -27.11 21.90 -5.42
N PHE A 150 -27.06 22.84 -4.48
CA PHE A 150 -27.55 22.63 -3.11
C PHE A 150 -28.97 23.12 -2.87
N LYS A 151 -29.59 23.82 -3.83
CA LYS A 151 -30.86 24.54 -3.64
C LYS A 151 -32.04 23.64 -3.24
N LYS A 152 -32.05 22.41 -3.73
CA LYS A 152 -33.10 21.40 -3.46
C LYS A 152 -32.65 20.32 -2.47
N VAL A 153 -31.50 20.50 -1.82
CA VAL A 153 -30.92 19.51 -0.90
C VAL A 153 -31.28 19.88 0.53
N ASN A 154 -31.59 18.87 1.33
CA ASN A 154 -31.71 19.00 2.79
C ASN A 154 -30.84 17.93 3.44
N PHE A 155 -30.16 18.26 4.52
CA PHE A 155 -29.29 17.32 5.22
C PHE A 155 -29.84 17.04 6.62
N PRO A 156 -30.61 15.95 6.82
CA PRO A 156 -30.87 15.44 8.16
C PRO A 156 -29.56 14.95 8.83
N PRO A 157 -29.54 14.74 10.16
CA PRO A 157 -28.40 14.12 10.82
C PRO A 157 -28.03 12.78 10.16
N GLY A 158 -26.74 12.56 9.88
CA GLY A 158 -26.25 11.41 9.11
C GLY A 158 -26.04 11.68 7.62
N ALA A 159 -26.84 12.58 7.03
CA ALA A 159 -26.73 12.90 5.61
C ALA A 159 -25.39 13.56 5.27
N SER A 160 -24.91 13.30 4.06
CA SER A 160 -23.57 13.65 3.61
C SER A 160 -23.60 14.36 2.26
N VAL A 161 -22.70 15.32 2.11
CA VAL A 161 -22.22 15.76 0.81
C VAL A 161 -20.86 15.14 0.54
N PHE A 162 -20.62 14.76 -0.71
CA PHE A 162 -19.32 14.33 -1.21
C PHE A 162 -18.79 15.34 -2.21
N TYR A 163 -17.52 15.69 -2.06
CA TYR A 163 -16.76 16.50 -3.00
C TYR A 163 -15.65 15.66 -3.61
N ARG A 164 -15.73 15.38 -4.90
CA ARG A 164 -14.62 14.81 -5.65
C ARG A 164 -13.79 15.94 -6.24
N GLN A 165 -12.51 15.98 -5.91
CA GLN A 165 -11.57 16.97 -6.46
C GLN A 165 -10.53 16.27 -7.34
N SER A 166 -10.66 16.43 -8.65
CA SER A 166 -9.66 15.94 -9.61
C SER A 166 -8.46 16.90 -9.68
N PRO A 167 -7.22 16.40 -9.89
CA PRO A 167 -6.06 17.25 -10.19
C PRO A 167 -6.24 18.14 -11.43
N ASP A 168 -7.16 17.78 -12.34
CA ASP A 168 -7.49 18.53 -13.55
C ASP A 168 -8.42 19.73 -13.28
N GLY A 169 -8.82 19.95 -12.02
CA GLY A 169 -9.64 21.11 -11.63
C GLY A 169 -11.14 20.87 -11.66
N ILE A 170 -11.58 19.61 -11.66
CA ILE A 170 -12.99 19.24 -11.58
C ILE A 170 -13.41 19.14 -10.11
N LEU A 171 -14.57 19.71 -9.76
CA LEU A 171 -15.28 19.54 -8.50
C LEU A 171 -16.61 18.82 -8.75
N GLY A 172 -16.65 17.53 -8.43
CA GLY A 172 -17.88 16.72 -8.48
C GLY A 172 -18.64 16.79 -7.16
N LEU A 173 -19.95 17.00 -7.22
CA LEU A 173 -20.83 17.07 -6.05
C LEU A 173 -21.80 15.89 -6.04
N SER A 174 -21.89 15.20 -4.92
CA SER A 174 -22.90 14.15 -4.70
C SER A 174 -23.52 14.28 -3.32
N PHE A 175 -24.77 13.84 -3.17
CA PHE A 175 -25.54 13.96 -1.92
C PHE A 175 -26.11 12.60 -1.52
N SER A 176 -26.09 12.30 -0.23
CA SER A 176 -26.58 11.03 0.32
C SER A 176 -27.27 11.26 1.66
N GLU A 177 -28.36 10.54 1.92
CA GLU A 177 -29.10 10.61 3.18
C GLU A 177 -28.48 9.72 4.28
N ASP A 178 -27.83 8.61 3.89
CA ASP A 178 -27.29 7.58 4.79
C ASP A 178 -25.76 7.44 4.75
N ALA A 179 -25.12 8.36 4.03
CA ALA A 179 -23.69 8.42 3.78
C ALA A 179 -23.09 7.29 2.92
N SER A 180 -23.93 6.51 2.23
CA SER A 180 -23.51 5.74 1.07
C SER A 180 -22.96 6.67 -0.02
N ILE A 181 -21.97 6.21 -0.78
CA ILE A 181 -21.41 6.99 -1.90
C ILE A 181 -22.35 6.87 -3.09
N PRO A 182 -22.93 7.98 -3.59
CA PRO A 182 -23.83 7.92 -4.74
C PRO A 182 -23.12 7.44 -6.02
N ARG A 183 -23.89 6.82 -6.92
CA ARG A 183 -23.38 6.30 -8.20
C ARG A 183 -23.12 7.38 -9.25
N GLU A 184 -23.76 8.53 -9.11
CA GLU A 184 -23.71 9.63 -10.06
C GLU A 184 -23.48 10.95 -9.32
N GLU A 185 -22.80 11.88 -9.98
CA GLU A 185 -22.60 13.24 -9.48
C GLU A 185 -23.83 14.09 -9.82
N ALA A 186 -24.38 14.77 -8.82
CA ALA A 186 -25.50 15.69 -8.98
C ALA A 186 -25.10 16.98 -9.72
N ALA A 187 -23.82 17.35 -9.64
CA ALA A 187 -23.24 18.45 -10.41
C ALA A 187 -21.74 18.25 -10.60
N VAL A 188 -21.21 18.76 -11.71
CA VAL A 188 -19.79 18.75 -12.03
C VAL A 188 -19.38 20.18 -12.38
N ILE A 189 -18.44 20.73 -11.63
CA ILE A 189 -17.98 22.12 -11.79
C ILE A 189 -16.53 22.09 -12.25
N GLU A 190 -16.26 22.62 -13.44
CA GLU A 190 -14.91 22.70 -14.02
C GLU A 190 -14.27 24.06 -13.69
N ASN A 191 -13.71 24.16 -12.49
CA ASN A 191 -12.93 25.33 -12.09
C ASN A 191 -11.91 24.92 -11.03
N LYS A 192 -10.63 24.95 -11.40
CA LYS A 192 -9.53 24.50 -10.53
C LYS A 192 -9.43 25.31 -9.24
N ALA A 193 -9.64 26.62 -9.32
CA ALA A 193 -9.53 27.51 -8.17
C ALA A 193 -10.67 27.24 -7.15
N VAL A 194 -11.92 27.17 -7.61
CA VAL A 194 -13.08 26.83 -6.77
C VAL A 194 -12.97 25.41 -6.23
N SER A 195 -12.54 24.45 -7.05
CA SER A 195 -12.29 23.07 -6.62
C SER A 195 -11.32 23.04 -5.45
N ALA A 196 -10.11 23.60 -5.59
CA ALA A 196 -9.11 23.65 -4.52
C ALA A 196 -9.58 24.44 -3.29
N ALA A 197 -10.30 25.55 -3.49
CA ALA A 197 -10.77 26.40 -2.40
C ALA A 197 -11.68 25.66 -1.40
N VAL A 198 -12.47 24.67 -1.84
CA VAL A 198 -13.32 23.89 -0.91
C VAL A 198 -12.48 23.22 0.17
N LEU A 199 -11.38 22.54 -0.18
CA LEU A 199 -10.52 21.85 0.78
C LEU A 199 -9.61 22.83 1.54
N GLU A 200 -9.15 23.91 0.88
CA GLU A 200 -8.40 24.99 1.52
C GLU A 200 -9.18 25.59 2.70
N THR A 201 -10.49 25.80 2.56
CA THR A 201 -11.29 26.30 3.69
C THR A 201 -11.37 25.31 4.85
N MET A 202 -11.17 24.01 4.61
CA MET A 202 -11.25 22.95 5.62
C MET A 202 -9.93 22.72 6.36
N ILE A 203 -8.79 22.76 5.65
CA ILE A 203 -7.48 22.36 6.20
C ILE A 203 -6.34 23.36 5.93
N GLY A 204 -6.61 24.46 5.23
CA GLY A 204 -5.64 25.51 4.91
C GLY A 204 -5.26 26.40 6.09
N GLU A 205 -4.87 27.64 5.81
CA GLU A 205 -4.35 28.57 6.82
C GLU A 205 -5.42 28.96 7.84
N HIS A 206 -6.62 29.31 7.35
CA HIS A 206 -7.78 29.71 8.16
C HIS A 206 -8.83 28.58 8.23
N ALA A 207 -8.36 27.36 8.43
CA ALA A 207 -9.17 26.15 8.43
C ALA A 207 -10.37 26.20 9.39
N VAL A 208 -11.53 25.77 8.91
CA VAL A 208 -12.75 25.64 9.73
C VAL A 208 -12.79 24.35 10.56
N SER A 209 -11.84 23.44 10.38
CA SER A 209 -11.72 22.20 11.15
C SER A 209 -10.28 21.96 11.60
N PRO A 210 -9.87 22.54 12.75
CA PRO A 210 -8.59 22.24 13.37
C PRO A 210 -8.40 20.73 13.63
N ASP A 211 -9.45 20.04 14.09
CA ASP A 211 -9.42 18.61 14.39
C ASP A 211 -9.09 17.76 13.15
N LEU A 212 -9.62 18.14 11.98
CA LEU A 212 -9.28 17.47 10.73
C LEU A 212 -7.79 17.65 10.38
N LYS A 213 -7.21 18.84 10.61
CA LYS A 213 -5.78 19.08 10.41
C LYS A 213 -4.94 18.19 11.32
N HIS A 214 -5.27 18.16 12.61
CA HIS A 214 -4.64 17.27 13.59
C HIS A 214 -4.74 15.79 13.16
N SER A 215 -5.91 15.36 12.69
CA SER A 215 -6.14 14.00 12.21
C SER A 215 -5.26 13.66 11.00
N LEU A 216 -5.19 14.54 10.00
CA LEU A 216 -4.32 14.35 8.83
C LEU A 216 -2.83 14.27 9.23
N ALA A 217 -2.35 15.23 10.03
CA ALA A 217 -0.95 15.29 10.46
C ALA A 217 -0.53 14.13 11.36
N SER A 218 -1.46 13.54 12.12
CA SER A 218 -1.16 12.38 12.98
C SER A 218 -1.14 11.06 12.22
N ARG A 219 -1.93 10.92 11.15
CA ARG A 219 -2.11 9.65 10.45
C ARG A 219 -1.22 9.49 9.24
N LEU A 220 -1.06 10.55 8.44
CA LEU A 220 -0.28 10.49 7.20
C LEU A 220 1.21 10.14 7.42
N PRO A 221 1.95 10.61 8.45
CA PRO A 221 3.36 10.26 8.64
C PRO A 221 3.65 8.77 8.59
N ALA A 222 2.74 7.97 9.14
CA ALA A 222 2.88 6.52 9.20
C ALA A 222 2.83 5.92 7.78
N LEU A 223 1.90 6.41 6.95
CA LEU A 223 1.78 6.02 5.54
C LEU A 223 2.95 6.50 4.68
N LEU A 224 3.46 7.72 4.93
CA LEU A 224 4.59 8.28 4.18
C LEU A 224 5.93 7.58 4.51
N LYS A 225 6.00 6.90 5.65
CA LYS A 225 7.16 6.09 6.07
C LYS A 225 7.12 4.66 5.53
N ALA A 226 5.99 4.20 4.99
CA ALA A 226 5.92 2.88 4.40
C ALA A 226 6.91 2.80 3.22
N PRO A 227 7.68 1.72 3.09
CA PRO A 227 8.59 1.56 1.96
C PRO A 227 7.81 1.67 0.65
N ASN A 228 8.31 2.46 -0.29
CA ASN A 228 7.72 2.57 -1.62
C ASN A 228 8.04 1.29 -2.40
N ILE A 229 7.21 0.27 -2.17
CA ILE A 229 7.33 -1.02 -2.85
C ILE A 229 6.75 -0.84 -4.25
N THR A 230 7.60 -1.05 -5.25
CA THR A 230 7.24 -0.90 -6.67
C THR A 230 7.25 -2.23 -7.39
N ASP A 231 6.52 -2.29 -8.50
CA ASP A 231 6.60 -3.37 -9.49
C ASP A 231 8.04 -3.52 -10.02
N VAL A 232 8.40 -4.73 -10.44
CA VAL A 232 9.68 -5.00 -11.11
C VAL A 232 9.42 -5.80 -12.38
N GLN A 233 9.86 -5.26 -13.51
CA GLN A 233 9.86 -5.96 -14.80
C GLN A 233 11.12 -6.81 -14.94
N VAL A 234 10.98 -8.08 -15.29
CA VAL A 234 12.11 -8.98 -15.59
C VAL A 234 11.81 -9.72 -16.90
N GLU A 235 12.57 -9.41 -17.96
CA GLU A 235 12.19 -9.77 -19.33
C GLU A 235 10.77 -9.27 -19.65
N PHE A 236 9.88 -10.15 -20.12
CA PHE A 236 8.48 -9.83 -20.35
C PHE A 236 7.59 -10.02 -19.11
N ALA A 237 8.10 -10.60 -18.02
CA ALA A 237 7.30 -10.87 -16.83
C ALA A 237 7.23 -9.64 -15.92
N ASN A 238 6.02 -9.20 -15.58
CA ASN A 238 5.81 -8.16 -14.57
C ASN A 238 5.63 -8.79 -13.20
N PHE A 239 6.37 -8.33 -12.20
CA PHE A 239 6.17 -8.69 -10.80
C PHE A 239 5.54 -7.51 -10.08
N PRO A 240 4.22 -7.55 -9.78
CA PRO A 240 3.54 -6.47 -9.08
C PRO A 240 4.19 -6.14 -7.73
N ALA A 241 4.05 -4.90 -7.25
CA ALA A 241 4.51 -4.49 -5.94
C ALA A 241 3.90 -5.33 -4.81
N VAL A 242 2.63 -5.71 -4.98
CA VAL A 242 1.83 -6.42 -3.99
C VAL A 242 1.02 -7.51 -4.69
N VAL A 243 0.96 -8.68 -4.07
CA VAL A 243 0.10 -9.79 -4.51
C VAL A 243 -0.69 -10.33 -3.34
N THR A 244 -1.88 -10.88 -3.61
CA THR A 244 -2.69 -11.59 -2.63
C THR A 244 -2.84 -13.03 -3.08
N SER A 245 -2.53 -13.99 -2.20
CA SER A 245 -2.74 -15.41 -2.49
C SER A 245 -4.23 -15.73 -2.34
N SER A 246 -4.86 -16.16 -3.43
CA SER A 246 -6.25 -16.63 -3.40
C SER A 246 -6.43 -17.86 -2.48
N ALA A 247 -5.38 -18.67 -2.30
CA ALA A 247 -5.43 -19.87 -1.45
C ALA A 247 -5.42 -19.58 0.05
N THR A 248 -4.78 -18.49 0.49
CA THR A 248 -4.63 -18.17 1.92
C THR A 248 -5.27 -16.84 2.33
N GLY A 249 -5.68 -16.00 1.37
CA GLY A 249 -6.13 -14.63 1.59
C GLY A 249 -5.04 -13.67 2.08
N LYS A 250 -3.79 -14.13 2.21
CA LYS A 250 -2.68 -13.29 2.69
C LYS A 250 -2.15 -12.42 1.56
N THR A 251 -1.74 -11.22 1.94
CA THR A 251 -1.10 -10.24 1.07
C THR A 251 0.41 -10.22 1.32
N TYR A 252 1.17 -10.10 0.23
CA TYR A 252 2.63 -10.10 0.24
C TYR A 252 3.15 -8.93 -0.60
N PHE A 253 4.28 -8.36 -0.18
CA PHE A 253 4.97 -7.33 -0.93
C PHE A 253 6.19 -7.89 -1.64
N LEU A 254 6.55 -7.31 -2.80
CA LEU A 254 7.70 -7.73 -3.59
C LEU A 254 9.00 -7.30 -2.93
N GLY A 255 9.71 -8.29 -2.35
CA GLY A 255 11.04 -8.10 -1.79
C GLY A 255 12.08 -7.87 -2.88
N GLY A 256 12.04 -8.64 -3.97
CA GLY A 256 12.93 -8.49 -5.12
C GLY A 256 12.61 -9.47 -6.23
N ALA A 257 13.14 -9.17 -7.43
CA ALA A 257 12.98 -10.03 -8.60
C ALA A 257 14.27 -10.06 -9.44
N GLY A 258 14.49 -11.17 -10.17
CA GLY A 258 15.66 -11.32 -11.02
C GLY A 258 15.60 -12.52 -11.94
N VAL A 259 16.54 -12.56 -12.89
CA VAL A 259 16.67 -13.66 -13.85
C VAL A 259 17.47 -14.83 -13.26
N ARG A 260 17.14 -16.05 -13.68
CA ARG A 260 17.97 -17.24 -13.54
C ARG A 260 18.29 -17.80 -14.92
N GLY A 261 19.56 -18.06 -15.16
CA GLY A 261 20.11 -18.50 -16.43
C GLY A 261 21.31 -19.43 -16.28
N LEU A 262 21.88 -19.88 -17.38
CA LEU A 262 23.13 -20.66 -17.44
C LEU A 262 24.07 -20.03 -18.45
N ASN A 263 25.38 -20.10 -18.19
CA ASN A 263 26.38 -19.79 -19.21
C ASN A 263 26.52 -21.00 -20.13
N ILE A 264 26.15 -20.84 -21.40
CA ILE A 264 26.25 -21.85 -22.44
C ILE A 264 27.12 -21.26 -23.55
N GLU A 265 28.26 -21.89 -23.83
CA GLU A 265 29.19 -21.44 -24.89
C GLU A 265 29.64 -19.96 -24.75
N GLY A 266 29.73 -19.46 -23.51
CA GLY A 266 30.12 -18.08 -23.22
C GLY A 266 28.98 -17.06 -23.22
N GLU A 267 27.75 -17.47 -23.53
CA GLU A 267 26.55 -16.62 -23.47
C GLU A 267 25.69 -16.96 -22.23
N PHE A 268 25.20 -15.93 -21.52
CA PHE A 268 24.26 -16.13 -20.41
C PHE A 268 22.83 -16.31 -20.93
N VAL A 269 22.40 -17.56 -21.02
CA VAL A 269 21.06 -17.94 -21.49
C VAL A 269 20.07 -17.92 -20.32
N LYS A 270 19.07 -17.04 -20.41
CA LYS A 270 18.01 -16.87 -19.40
C LYS A 270 16.91 -17.94 -19.58
N PHE A 271 16.48 -18.55 -18.47
CA PHE A 271 15.47 -19.60 -18.46
C PHE A 271 14.21 -19.20 -17.69
N THR A 272 14.36 -18.50 -16.57
CA THR A 272 13.25 -18.11 -15.71
C THR A 272 13.44 -16.72 -15.12
N ALA A 273 12.35 -15.99 -14.95
CA ALA A 273 12.27 -14.82 -14.09
C ALA A 273 11.69 -15.24 -12.73
N ILE A 274 12.29 -14.78 -11.64
CA ILE A 274 11.93 -15.16 -10.28
C ILE A 274 11.63 -13.90 -9.48
N GLY A 275 10.49 -13.88 -8.79
CA GLY A 275 10.13 -12.86 -7.81
C GLY A 275 9.91 -13.50 -6.44
N VAL A 276 10.44 -12.86 -5.39
CA VAL A 276 10.24 -13.27 -4.00
C VAL A 276 9.42 -12.21 -3.30
N TYR A 277 8.25 -12.64 -2.82
CA TYR A 277 7.34 -11.83 -2.05
C TYR A 277 7.36 -12.26 -0.58
N LEU A 278 7.25 -11.30 0.33
CA LEU A 278 7.22 -11.55 1.76
C LEU A 278 5.89 -11.05 2.36
N GLU A 279 5.39 -11.77 3.34
CA GLU A 279 4.24 -11.33 4.16
C GLU A 279 4.56 -9.98 4.83
N GLU A 280 3.57 -9.10 4.97
CA GLU A 280 3.72 -7.72 5.47
C GLU A 280 4.56 -7.61 6.75
N LYS A 281 4.36 -8.52 7.71
CA LYS A 281 5.10 -8.54 8.99
C LYS A 281 6.61 -8.76 8.84
N ALA A 282 7.08 -9.19 7.69
CA ALA A 282 8.51 -9.34 7.39
C ALA A 282 9.26 -8.01 7.53
N LEU A 283 8.67 -6.88 7.14
CA LEU A 283 9.32 -5.57 7.26
C LEU A 283 9.59 -5.21 8.72
N ALA A 284 8.61 -5.41 9.60
CA ALA A 284 8.78 -5.13 11.02
C ALA A 284 9.83 -6.04 11.66
N TRP A 285 9.80 -7.34 11.33
CA TRP A 285 10.75 -8.31 11.88
C TRP A 285 12.17 -8.05 11.37
N LEU A 286 12.36 -7.88 10.06
CA LEU A 286 13.67 -7.57 9.48
C LEU A 286 14.16 -6.19 9.95
N GLY A 287 13.27 -5.20 10.06
CA GLY A 287 13.61 -3.88 10.59
C GLY A 287 14.16 -3.90 12.02
N SER A 288 13.76 -4.85 12.86
CA SER A 288 14.31 -4.97 14.22
C SER A 288 15.80 -5.36 14.25
N LYS A 289 16.33 -5.93 13.15
CA LYS A 289 17.71 -6.40 13.04
C LYS A 289 18.53 -5.58 12.04
N TRP A 290 17.90 -5.15 10.95
CA TRP A 290 18.56 -4.61 9.76
C TRP A 290 18.37 -3.10 9.56
N LYS A 291 17.53 -2.45 10.37
CA LYS A 291 17.33 -1.01 10.23
C LYS A 291 18.62 -0.23 10.54
N GLY A 292 18.91 0.78 9.71
CA GLY A 292 20.10 1.62 9.83
C GLY A 292 21.41 0.95 9.40
N LYS A 293 21.35 -0.29 8.88
CA LYS A 293 22.50 -1.00 8.32
C LYS A 293 22.93 -0.40 6.98
N SER A 294 24.22 -0.50 6.69
CA SER A 294 24.80 -0.08 5.42
C SER A 294 24.36 -0.99 4.26
N ALA A 295 24.40 -0.48 3.03
CA ALA A 295 24.06 -1.27 1.84
C ALA A 295 24.88 -2.56 1.72
N ALA A 296 26.17 -2.52 2.10
CA ALA A 296 27.04 -3.71 2.07
C ALA A 296 26.61 -4.79 3.09
N GLU A 297 26.05 -4.40 4.24
CA GLU A 297 25.54 -5.37 5.23
C GLU A 297 24.31 -6.13 4.70
N PHE A 298 23.49 -5.51 3.84
CA PHE A 298 22.39 -6.19 3.15
C PHE A 298 22.87 -7.21 2.10
N GLU A 299 24.13 -7.20 1.71
CA GLU A 299 24.72 -8.23 0.84
C GLU A 299 25.27 -9.43 1.63
N SER A 300 25.17 -9.42 2.96
CA SER A 300 25.64 -10.50 3.82
C SER A 300 24.76 -11.75 3.76
N LEU A 301 25.38 -12.93 3.93
CA LEU A 301 24.64 -14.20 4.01
C LEU A 301 23.67 -14.24 5.19
N GLU A 302 23.96 -13.53 6.28
CA GLU A 302 23.08 -13.43 7.44
C GLU A 302 21.75 -12.76 7.08
N PHE A 303 21.78 -11.67 6.29
CA PHE A 303 20.56 -11.00 5.82
C PHE A 303 19.67 -11.93 4.99
N TYR A 304 20.25 -12.66 4.04
CA TYR A 304 19.48 -13.60 3.23
C TYR A 304 18.95 -14.77 4.05
N ARG A 305 19.70 -15.27 5.04
CA ARG A 305 19.22 -16.31 5.95
C ARG A 305 18.08 -15.83 6.84
N ASP A 306 18.08 -14.56 7.23
CA ASP A 306 16.96 -13.92 7.93
C ASP A 306 15.72 -13.82 7.03
N ILE A 307 15.87 -13.55 5.74
CA ILE A 307 14.77 -13.67 4.77
C ILE A 307 14.30 -15.13 4.69
N ILE A 308 15.21 -16.08 4.48
CA ILE A 308 14.84 -17.49 4.27
C ILE A 308 14.12 -18.08 5.49
N LYS A 309 14.64 -17.85 6.70
CA LYS A 309 14.20 -18.50 7.94
C LYS A 309 13.30 -17.63 8.81
N GLY A 310 13.10 -16.37 8.46
CA GLY A 310 12.29 -15.43 9.24
C GLY A 310 10.87 -15.96 9.49
N PRO A 311 10.23 -15.59 10.61
CA PRO A 311 8.95 -16.15 11.06
C PRO A 311 7.75 -15.55 10.31
N PHE A 312 7.85 -15.47 9.00
CA PHE A 312 6.86 -14.95 8.07
C PHE A 312 6.82 -15.81 6.82
N GLU A 313 5.68 -15.80 6.13
CA GLU A 313 5.52 -16.56 4.90
C GLU A 313 6.25 -15.89 3.73
N LYS A 314 6.82 -16.72 2.84
CA LYS A 314 7.35 -16.27 1.56
C LYS A 314 6.54 -16.87 0.44
N PHE A 315 6.29 -16.06 -0.58
CA PHE A 315 5.60 -16.46 -1.78
C PHE A 315 6.52 -16.21 -2.97
N ILE A 316 6.97 -17.29 -3.60
CA ILE A 316 7.95 -17.25 -4.67
C ILE A 316 7.22 -17.51 -5.98
N ARG A 317 7.44 -16.64 -6.95
CA ARG A 317 6.87 -16.75 -8.28
C ARG A 317 7.98 -17.00 -9.29
N SER A 318 7.95 -18.14 -9.97
CA SER A 318 8.93 -18.51 -11.00
C SER A 318 8.27 -18.63 -12.37
N THR A 319 8.33 -17.55 -13.14
CA THR A 319 7.80 -17.40 -14.50
C THR A 319 8.83 -17.87 -15.51
N LYS A 320 8.43 -18.69 -16.49
CA LYS A 320 9.34 -19.27 -17.47
C LYS A 320 9.53 -18.30 -18.61
N VAL A 321 10.79 -18.04 -18.97
CA VAL A 321 11.16 -17.20 -20.12
C VAL A 321 11.32 -18.06 -21.39
N ARG A 322 11.68 -19.33 -21.19
CA ARG A 322 11.79 -20.35 -22.24
C ARG A 322 10.99 -21.57 -21.84
N THR A 323 10.56 -22.36 -22.83
CA THR A 323 9.87 -23.63 -22.57
C THR A 323 10.77 -24.54 -21.72
N LEU A 324 10.20 -25.06 -20.63
CA LEU A 324 10.86 -26.03 -19.77
C LEU A 324 9.87 -27.14 -19.42
N ASP A 325 10.32 -28.38 -19.59
CA ASP A 325 9.62 -29.55 -19.09
C ASP A 325 9.67 -29.58 -17.54
N GLY A 326 8.58 -29.98 -16.91
CA GLY A 326 8.44 -30.01 -15.46
C GLY A 326 9.50 -30.87 -14.77
N PRO A 327 9.66 -32.15 -15.16
CA PRO A 327 10.77 -33.00 -14.74
C PRO A 327 12.16 -32.36 -14.90
N GLU A 328 12.47 -31.76 -16.06
CA GLU A 328 13.76 -31.12 -16.29
C GLU A 328 14.03 -29.94 -15.34
N TYR A 329 13.00 -29.10 -15.16
CA TYR A 329 13.06 -27.95 -14.27
C TYR A 329 13.24 -28.37 -12.80
N VAL A 330 12.37 -29.26 -12.31
CA VAL A 330 12.39 -29.69 -10.90
C VAL A 330 13.63 -30.52 -10.57
N ARG A 331 14.21 -31.23 -11.55
CA ARG A 331 15.46 -31.98 -11.34
C ARG A 331 16.55 -31.07 -10.81
N LYS A 332 16.78 -29.92 -11.43
CA LYS A 332 17.85 -29.01 -11.00
C LYS A 332 17.54 -28.34 -9.65
N VAL A 333 16.28 -27.97 -9.41
CA VAL A 333 15.85 -27.37 -8.13
C VAL A 333 16.03 -28.38 -6.99
N SER A 334 15.58 -29.62 -7.19
CA SER A 334 15.70 -30.69 -6.19
C SER A 334 17.15 -31.10 -5.95
N GLU A 335 17.99 -31.25 -6.98
CA GLU A 335 19.43 -31.53 -6.82
C GLU A 335 20.12 -30.47 -5.95
N ASN A 336 19.89 -29.19 -6.24
CA ASN A 336 20.49 -28.12 -5.47
C ASN A 336 19.97 -28.11 -4.01
N SER A 337 18.68 -28.40 -3.81
CA SER A 337 18.07 -28.50 -2.48
C SER A 337 18.65 -29.66 -1.66
N VAL A 338 18.79 -30.84 -2.27
CA VAL A 338 19.42 -32.02 -1.67
C VAL A 338 20.87 -31.72 -1.29
N ASN A 339 21.64 -31.10 -2.18
CA ASN A 339 23.04 -30.76 -1.91
C ASN A 339 23.16 -29.80 -0.72
N PHE A 340 22.30 -28.79 -0.63
CA PHE A 340 22.26 -27.88 0.51
C PHE A 340 21.88 -28.61 1.81
N MET A 341 20.81 -29.39 1.82
CA MET A 341 20.37 -30.13 3.00
C MET A 341 21.43 -31.14 3.47
N LYS A 342 22.15 -31.78 2.55
CA LYS A 342 23.30 -32.63 2.89
C LYS A 342 24.43 -31.81 3.52
N SER A 343 24.77 -30.65 2.95
CA SER A 343 25.86 -29.81 3.46
C SER A 343 25.63 -29.27 4.87
N ASN A 344 24.36 -29.08 5.27
CA ASN A 344 24.01 -28.57 6.61
C ASN A 344 23.52 -29.66 7.57
N GLY A 345 23.58 -30.94 7.16
CA GLY A 345 23.22 -32.09 7.99
C GLY A 345 21.72 -32.29 8.23
N SER A 346 20.84 -31.68 7.42
CA SER A 346 19.39 -31.81 7.55
C SER A 346 18.76 -32.85 6.63
N TYR A 347 19.55 -33.60 5.85
CA TYR A 347 19.02 -34.57 4.89
C TYR A 347 18.94 -36.00 5.46
N GLY A 348 17.73 -36.43 5.81
CA GLY A 348 17.40 -37.80 6.20
C GLY A 348 16.33 -38.45 5.32
N GLU A 349 15.73 -39.53 5.81
CA GLU A 349 14.67 -40.28 5.10
C GLU A 349 13.42 -39.42 4.84
N ALA A 350 13.06 -38.53 5.79
CA ALA A 350 11.93 -37.63 5.64
C ALA A 350 12.15 -36.62 4.50
N GLU A 351 13.37 -36.09 4.37
CA GLU A 351 13.73 -35.14 3.32
C GLU A 351 13.83 -35.81 1.95
N GLU A 352 14.34 -37.05 1.86
CA GLU A 352 14.33 -37.82 0.61
C GLU A 352 12.89 -38.04 0.13
N LYS A 353 11.98 -38.46 1.02
CA LYS A 353 10.56 -38.63 0.68
C LYS A 353 9.91 -37.31 0.26
N ALA A 354 10.21 -36.21 0.94
CA ALA A 354 9.72 -34.89 0.56
C ALA A 354 10.25 -34.46 -0.83
N ILE A 355 11.48 -34.81 -1.19
CA ILE A 355 12.06 -34.58 -2.52
C ILE A 355 11.37 -35.44 -3.59
N GLU A 356 11.02 -36.69 -3.28
CA GLU A 356 10.23 -37.54 -4.18
C GLU A 356 8.84 -36.94 -4.44
N GLU A 357 8.13 -36.53 -3.39
CA GLU A 357 6.83 -35.84 -3.50
C GLU A 357 6.95 -34.54 -4.30
N PHE A 358 8.02 -33.78 -4.06
CA PHE A 358 8.33 -32.56 -4.80
C PHE A 358 8.54 -32.83 -6.30
N ARG A 359 9.34 -33.84 -6.66
CA ARG A 359 9.55 -34.21 -8.06
C ARG A 359 8.27 -34.73 -8.71
N TYR A 360 7.49 -35.54 -7.98
CA TYR A 360 6.23 -36.11 -8.45
C TYR A 360 5.22 -35.01 -8.80
N ALA A 361 5.16 -33.92 -8.03
CA ALA A 361 4.26 -32.80 -8.30
C ALA A 361 4.51 -32.13 -9.67
N PHE A 362 5.74 -32.21 -10.19
CA PHE A 362 6.13 -31.62 -11.46
C PHE A 362 6.07 -32.58 -12.65
N LYS A 363 5.86 -33.89 -12.43
CA LYS A 363 6.06 -34.95 -13.45
C LYS A 363 5.23 -34.76 -14.73
N ASP A 364 4.02 -34.21 -14.59
CA ASP A 364 3.06 -34.01 -15.68
C ASP A 364 2.95 -32.51 -16.07
N GLN A 365 3.84 -31.67 -15.53
CA GLN A 365 3.85 -30.23 -15.79
C GLN A 365 4.71 -29.91 -17.02
N ASN A 366 4.25 -28.95 -17.83
CA ASN A 366 5.04 -28.36 -18.90
C ASN A 366 4.88 -26.85 -18.84
N PHE A 367 5.98 -26.11 -18.95
CA PHE A 367 5.99 -24.68 -18.78
C PHE A 367 6.43 -23.97 -20.05
N PRO A 368 5.51 -23.60 -20.97
CA PRO A 368 5.83 -22.67 -22.05
C PRO A 368 6.22 -21.28 -21.49
N PRO A 369 6.78 -20.38 -22.32
CA PRO A 369 7.04 -19.00 -21.90
C PRO A 369 5.78 -18.35 -21.31
N GLY A 370 5.93 -17.70 -20.15
CA GLY A 370 4.83 -17.10 -19.39
C GLY A 370 4.20 -18.03 -18.35
N ALA A 371 4.32 -19.35 -18.51
CA ALA A 371 3.83 -20.28 -17.49
C ALA A 371 4.61 -20.14 -16.18
N THR A 372 3.94 -20.34 -15.06
CA THR A 372 4.46 -19.98 -13.74
C THR A 372 4.32 -21.14 -12.75
N ALA A 373 5.37 -21.37 -11.98
CA ALA A 373 5.29 -22.17 -10.76
C ALA A 373 5.37 -21.24 -9.55
N PHE A 374 4.49 -21.47 -8.59
CA PHE A 374 4.41 -20.74 -7.34
C PHE A 374 4.83 -21.65 -6.19
N TYR A 375 5.59 -21.09 -5.26
CA TYR A 375 6.02 -21.77 -4.05
C TYR A 375 5.62 -20.95 -2.84
N ARG A 376 4.83 -21.53 -1.95
CA ARG A 376 4.48 -20.92 -0.68
C ARG A 376 5.29 -21.57 0.44
N GLN A 377 6.27 -20.84 0.94
CA GLN A 377 7.09 -21.26 2.08
C GLN A 377 6.43 -20.78 3.38
N SER A 378 5.73 -21.69 4.07
CA SER A 378 5.11 -21.39 5.37
C SER A 378 6.15 -21.31 6.48
N PRO A 379 6.06 -20.35 7.42
CA PRO A 379 6.94 -20.33 8.60
C PRO A 379 6.72 -21.53 9.53
N THR A 380 5.63 -22.30 9.35
CA THR A 380 5.36 -23.55 10.08
C THR A 380 6.05 -24.77 9.48
N GLY A 381 6.82 -24.61 8.39
CA GLY A 381 7.62 -25.69 7.80
C GLY A 381 6.95 -26.48 6.68
N THR A 382 6.01 -25.89 5.95
CA THR A 382 5.39 -26.49 4.77
C THR A 382 5.78 -25.77 3.48
N LEU A 383 5.79 -26.49 2.37
CA LEU A 383 6.01 -25.97 1.02
C LEU A 383 4.78 -26.23 0.17
N GLY A 384 3.97 -25.19 -0.06
CA GLY A 384 2.85 -25.23 -0.99
C GLY A 384 3.31 -25.02 -2.43
N LEU A 385 2.73 -25.76 -3.37
CA LEU A 385 3.04 -25.70 -4.81
C LEU A 385 1.79 -25.37 -5.59
N SER A 386 1.87 -24.43 -6.52
CA SER A 386 0.82 -24.17 -7.50
C SER A 386 1.41 -23.94 -8.88
N PHE A 387 0.64 -24.25 -9.92
CA PHE A 387 1.07 -24.12 -11.31
C PHE A 387 0.01 -23.35 -12.11
N SER A 388 0.48 -22.44 -12.97
CA SER A 388 -0.38 -21.71 -13.90
C SER A 388 0.23 -21.70 -15.30
N LYS A 389 -0.66 -21.61 -16.30
CA LYS A 389 -0.27 -21.45 -17.72
C LYS A 389 0.23 -20.04 -18.02
N ASP A 390 -0.03 -19.09 -17.13
CA ASP A 390 0.36 -17.70 -17.21
C ASP A 390 0.82 -17.19 -15.83
N GLU A 391 0.68 -15.89 -15.58
CA GLU A 391 1.09 -15.21 -14.36
C GLU A 391 0.01 -15.18 -13.26
N THR A 392 -1.18 -15.71 -13.55
CA THR A 392 -2.31 -15.75 -12.61
C THR A 392 -2.00 -16.68 -11.44
N ILE A 393 -2.30 -16.23 -10.22
CA ILE A 393 -2.13 -17.02 -9.00
C ILE A 393 -3.31 -18.00 -8.88
N PRO A 394 -3.09 -19.32 -8.87
CA PRO A 394 -4.18 -20.29 -8.74
C PRO A 394 -4.90 -20.17 -7.40
N GLU A 395 -6.22 -20.43 -7.40
CA GLU A 395 -7.06 -20.42 -6.20
C GLU A 395 -6.69 -21.51 -5.19
N ASN A 396 -6.21 -22.66 -5.69
CA ASN A 396 -5.86 -23.81 -4.87
C ASN A 396 -4.41 -24.22 -5.10
N GLU A 397 -3.79 -24.75 -4.05
CA GLU A 397 -2.48 -25.38 -4.15
C GLU A 397 -2.64 -26.78 -4.78
N TYR A 398 -1.72 -27.12 -5.68
CA TYR A 398 -1.62 -28.44 -6.29
C TYR A 398 -1.16 -29.48 -5.26
N ALA A 399 -0.20 -29.11 -4.41
CA ALA A 399 0.32 -29.97 -3.35
C ALA A 399 0.87 -29.13 -2.18
N VAL A 400 0.86 -29.70 -0.98
CA VAL A 400 1.48 -29.12 0.22
C VAL A 400 2.41 -30.16 0.83
N ILE A 401 3.71 -29.88 0.85
CA ILE A 401 4.72 -30.81 1.35
C ILE A 401 5.10 -30.40 2.77
N GLU A 402 4.90 -31.29 3.74
CA GLU A 402 5.20 -31.06 5.15
C GLU A 402 6.66 -31.41 5.46
N ASN A 403 7.57 -30.55 5.01
CA ASN A 403 8.98 -30.70 5.33
C ASN A 403 9.68 -29.34 5.42
N LYS A 404 10.11 -28.98 6.63
CA LYS A 404 10.73 -27.67 6.89
C LYS A 404 12.06 -27.51 6.18
N ALA A 405 12.90 -28.54 6.16
CA ALA A 405 14.22 -28.48 5.54
C ALA A 405 14.12 -28.24 4.03
N LEU A 406 13.23 -28.97 3.34
CA LEU A 406 12.93 -28.76 1.93
C LEU A 406 12.31 -27.37 1.67
N SER A 407 11.36 -26.96 2.51
CA SER A 407 10.69 -25.67 2.40
C SER A 407 11.69 -24.50 2.44
N GLU A 408 12.66 -24.53 3.36
CA GLU A 408 13.75 -23.55 3.42
C GLU A 408 14.78 -23.73 2.28
N ALA A 409 15.08 -24.97 1.90
CA ALA A 409 16.08 -25.27 0.87
C ALA A 409 15.74 -24.68 -0.50
N VAL A 410 14.46 -24.68 -0.91
CA VAL A 410 14.06 -24.12 -2.20
C VAL A 410 14.48 -22.65 -2.32
N LEU A 411 14.17 -21.82 -1.32
CA LEU A 411 14.56 -20.40 -1.33
C LEU A 411 16.08 -20.22 -1.10
N GLU A 412 16.72 -21.06 -0.27
CA GLU A 412 18.17 -21.04 -0.09
C GLU A 412 18.90 -21.25 -1.43
N THR A 413 18.44 -22.15 -2.30
CA THR A 413 19.09 -22.33 -3.62
C THR A 413 18.98 -21.09 -4.51
N MET A 414 18.03 -20.18 -4.25
CA MET A 414 17.81 -18.98 -5.04
C MET A 414 18.65 -17.80 -4.55
N ILE A 415 18.74 -17.59 -3.23
CA ILE A 415 19.32 -16.37 -2.62
C ILE A 415 20.34 -16.64 -1.50
N GLY A 416 20.59 -17.90 -1.17
CA GLY A 416 21.54 -18.33 -0.14
C GLY A 416 23.00 -18.17 -0.56
N GLU A 417 23.86 -19.01 0.00
CA GLU A 417 25.32 -18.90 -0.21
C GLU A 417 25.74 -19.10 -1.67
N ILE A 418 25.16 -20.09 -2.34
CA ILE A 418 25.44 -20.44 -3.74
C ILE A 418 24.14 -20.24 -4.56
N PRO A 419 23.77 -18.98 -4.88
CA PRO A 419 22.49 -18.67 -5.48
C PRO A 419 22.44 -19.02 -6.98
N VAL A 420 21.34 -19.62 -7.44
CA VAL A 420 21.08 -19.77 -8.88
C VAL A 420 20.64 -18.47 -9.55
N SER A 421 20.27 -17.45 -8.77
CA SER A 421 19.91 -16.11 -9.27
C SER A 421 20.62 -15.01 -8.48
N PRO A 422 21.88 -14.68 -8.84
CA PRO A 422 22.58 -13.54 -8.28
C PRO A 422 21.81 -12.21 -8.46
N ALA A 423 21.09 -12.06 -9.57
CA ALA A 423 20.26 -10.88 -9.85
C ALA A 423 19.11 -10.71 -8.83
N LEU A 424 18.43 -11.80 -8.47
CA LEU A 424 17.39 -11.77 -7.43
C LEU A 424 17.98 -11.40 -6.06
N LYS A 425 19.14 -12.00 -5.73
CA LYS A 425 19.86 -11.75 -4.49
C LYS A 425 20.22 -10.26 -4.36
N GLN A 426 20.83 -9.67 -5.40
CA GLN A 426 21.13 -8.24 -5.47
C GLN A 426 19.87 -7.37 -5.37
N SER A 427 18.80 -7.73 -6.08
CA SER A 427 17.51 -7.00 -6.05
C SER A 427 16.96 -6.92 -4.62
N LEU A 428 16.97 -8.04 -3.88
CA LEU A 428 16.56 -8.08 -2.49
C LEU A 428 17.41 -7.16 -1.61
N ALA A 429 18.74 -7.24 -1.68
CA ALA A 429 19.61 -6.39 -0.87
C ALA A 429 19.37 -4.89 -1.12
N THR A 430 19.32 -4.49 -2.40
CA THR A 430 19.11 -3.08 -2.76
C THR A 430 17.74 -2.58 -2.27
N ARG A 431 16.68 -3.37 -2.46
CA ARG A 431 15.33 -2.96 -2.07
C ARG A 431 15.18 -2.92 -0.55
N PHE A 432 15.69 -3.90 0.18
CA PHE A 432 15.62 -3.88 1.64
C PHE A 432 16.50 -2.80 2.28
N TYR A 433 17.64 -2.48 1.70
CA TYR A 433 18.39 -1.29 2.09
C TYR A 433 17.53 -0.03 1.95
N GLU A 434 16.85 0.15 0.82
CA GLU A 434 15.93 1.28 0.63
C GLU A 434 14.73 1.25 1.59
N PHE A 435 14.21 0.06 1.91
CA PHE A 435 13.09 -0.09 2.84
C PHE A 435 13.46 0.22 4.29
N LEU A 436 14.72 -0.02 4.69
CA LEU A 436 15.16 -0.04 6.08
C LEU A 436 16.31 0.94 6.39
N LYS A 437 16.79 1.71 5.40
CA LYS A 437 17.75 2.79 5.65
C LYS A 437 17.17 3.81 6.60
N GLU A 438 18.00 4.32 7.49
CA GLU A 438 17.64 5.51 8.26
C GLU A 438 17.67 6.72 7.32
N ASP A 439 16.58 7.47 7.27
CA ASP A 439 16.59 8.76 6.60
C ASP A 439 17.48 9.69 7.43
N ASN A 440 18.72 9.93 6.98
CA ASN A 440 19.67 10.88 7.56
C ASN A 440 19.22 12.34 7.34
N SER A 441 17.96 12.67 7.59
CA SER A 441 17.45 14.05 7.57
C SER A 441 17.69 14.78 8.90
N LYS A 442 18.66 14.34 9.70
CA LYS A 442 19.08 14.96 10.96
C LYS A 442 20.60 15.11 11.01
N THR A 443 21.15 15.97 10.16
CA THR A 443 22.40 16.69 10.43
C THR A 443 22.56 17.74 9.36
N GLU A 444 22.07 18.95 9.64
CA GLU A 444 22.82 20.22 9.58
C GLU A 444 21.99 21.34 10.23
#